data_AF-A0A3D1SF28-F1
#
_entry.id   AF-A0A3D1SF28-F1
#
_cell.length_a   1.000
_cell.length_b   1.000
_cell.length_c   1.000
_cell.angle_alpha   90.00
_cell.angle_beta   90.00
_cell.angle_gamma   90.00
#
_symmetry.space_group_name_H-M   'P 1'
#
loop_
_entity.id
_entity.type
_entity.pdbx_description
1 polymer ?
#
loop_
_entity_poly.entity_id
_entity_poly.type
_entity_poly.pdbx_seq_one_letter_code
_entity_poly.pdbx_strand_id
1 'polypeptide(L)' 'MPPIAIPQAAPAPSAFAAEKAEAVSGKIITSPIVGTFYSSPSPEKPAFVNVGDNVNAGDVVCIIE' A
#
# COMPACT_ATOMS: atom_id res chain seq x y z
N MET A 1 6.69 -11.63 49.04
CA MET A 1 5.76 -11.16 47.99
C MET A 1 6.32 -11.60 46.65
N PRO A 2 5.74 -12.59 45.96
CA PRO A 2 6.17 -12.96 44.61
C PRO A 2 5.55 -12.02 43.56
N PRO A 3 6.29 -11.54 42.55
CA PRO A 3 5.71 -10.79 41.45
C PRO A 3 5.00 -11.75 40.49
N ILE A 4 3.72 -11.48 40.24
CA ILE A 4 2.85 -12.23 39.32
C ILE A 4 3.18 -11.80 37.89
N ALA A 5 3.46 -12.77 37.02
CA ALA A 5 3.70 -12.57 35.60
C ALA A 5 2.41 -12.17 34.87
N ILE A 6 2.47 -11.09 34.10
CA ILE A 6 1.42 -10.63 33.19
C ILE A 6 1.51 -11.39 31.86
N PRO A 7 0.39 -11.90 31.31
CA PRO A 7 0.38 -12.60 30.04
C PRO A 7 0.61 -11.61 28.88
N GLN A 8 1.63 -11.89 28.08
CA GLN A 8 1.97 -11.13 26.88
C GLN A 8 0.90 -11.39 25.80
N ALA A 9 0.12 -10.35 25.47
CA ALA A 9 -0.83 -10.38 24.38
C ALA A 9 -0.08 -10.52 23.04
N ALA A 10 -0.38 -11.59 22.30
CA ALA A 10 0.09 -11.79 20.93
C ALA A 10 -0.56 -10.73 20.02
N PRO A 11 0.21 -10.07 19.13
CA PRO A 11 -0.38 -9.19 18.13
C PRO A 11 -1.21 -10.04 17.16
N ALA A 12 -2.50 -9.73 17.06
CA ALA A 12 -3.38 -10.29 16.07
C ALA A 12 -2.89 -9.89 14.66
N PRO A 13 -2.96 -10.78 13.66
CA PRO A 13 -2.70 -10.38 12.28
C PRO A 13 -3.76 -9.36 11.88
N SER A 14 -3.31 -8.14 11.59
CA SER A 14 -4.15 -7.09 11.04
C SER A 14 -4.65 -7.59 9.68
N ALA A 15 -5.93 -7.96 9.64
CA ALA A 15 -6.61 -8.26 8.39
C ALA A 15 -6.60 -6.97 7.55
N PHE A 16 -5.82 -6.99 6.47
CA PHE A 16 -5.91 -6.02 5.39
C PHE A 16 -7.36 -6.03 4.92
N ALA A 17 -8.14 -5.03 5.37
CA ALA A 17 -9.47 -4.80 4.87
C ALA A 17 -9.33 -4.53 3.38
N ALA A 18 -9.74 -5.49 2.56
CA ALA A 18 -9.98 -5.28 1.14
C ALA A 18 -11.15 -4.30 1.04
N GLU A 19 -10.82 -3.01 1.03
CA GLU A 19 -11.75 -1.95 0.73
C GLU A 19 -12.35 -2.23 -0.64
N LYS A 20 -13.68 -2.25 -0.68
CA LYS A 20 -14.50 -2.57 -1.83
C LYS A 20 -14.08 -1.68 -3.00
N ALA A 21 -13.37 -2.27 -3.97
CA ALA A 21 -12.98 -1.59 -5.20
C ALA A 21 -14.25 -1.12 -5.91
N GLU A 22 -14.51 0.19 -5.83
CA GLU A 22 -15.43 0.87 -6.73
C GLU A 22 -15.01 0.53 -8.16
N ALA A 23 -16.00 0.33 -9.04
CA ALA A 23 -15.74 -0.04 -10.43
C ALA A 23 -15.05 1.14 -11.15
N VAL A 24 -13.72 1.18 -11.06
CA VAL A 24 -12.90 2.20 -11.71
C VAL A 24 -13.07 2.03 -13.22
N SER A 25 -13.87 2.92 -13.80
CA SER A 25 -14.06 2.97 -15.25
C SER A 25 -12.84 3.62 -15.89
N GLY A 26 -12.02 2.84 -16.60
CA GLY A 26 -10.81 3.35 -17.25
C GLY A 26 -9.79 2.28 -17.60
N LYS A 27 -8.57 2.72 -17.94
CA LYS A 27 -7.42 1.83 -18.10
C LYS A 27 -6.89 1.47 -16.72
N ILE A 28 -6.98 0.18 -16.37
CA ILE A 28 -6.48 -0.35 -15.10
C ILE A 28 -5.03 -0.81 -15.32
N ILE A 29 -4.11 -0.29 -14.51
CA ILE A 29 -2.72 -0.75 -14.48
C ILE A 29 -2.60 -1.75 -13.34
N THR A 30 -2.55 -3.03 -13.67
CA THR A 30 -2.35 -4.11 -12.69
C THR A 30 -0.86 -4.35 -12.44
N SER A 31 -0.51 -4.70 -11.20
CA SER A 31 0.84 -5.10 -10.87
C SER A 31 1.21 -6.42 -11.58
N PRO A 32 2.38 -6.51 -12.22
CA PRO A 32 2.85 -7.76 -12.84
C PRO A 32 3.34 -8.79 -11.81
N ILE A 33 3.65 -8.35 -10.59
CA ILE A 33 4.16 -9.20 -9.50
C ILE A 33 3.37 -8.98 -8.20
N VAL A 34 3.43 -9.95 -7.29
CA VAL A 34 2.93 -9.79 -5.92
C VAL A 34 4.01 -9.08 -5.10
N GLY A 35 3.64 -8.01 -4.43
CA GLY A 35 4.55 -7.19 -3.64
C GLY A 35 3.84 -6.08 -2.87
N THR A 36 4.62 -5.17 -2.32
CA THR A 36 4.19 -4.00 -1.56
C THR A 36 4.08 -2.79 -2.48
N PHE A 37 2.92 -2.13 -2.48
CA PHE A 37 2.67 -0.93 -3.27
C PHE A 37 3.25 0.31 -2.59
N TYR A 38 4.04 1.09 -3.33
CA TYR A 38 4.53 2.40 -2.93
C TYR A 38 4.17 3.45 -3.97
N SER A 39 3.46 4.49 -3.53
CA SER A 39 3.09 5.66 -4.36
C SER A 39 4.22 6.67 -4.51
N SER A 40 5.27 6.59 -3.69
CA SER A 40 6.43 7.50 -3.68
C SER A 40 7.74 6.71 -3.67
N PRO A 41 8.84 7.28 -4.20
CA PRO A 41 10.16 6.64 -4.15
C PRO A 41 10.76 6.56 -2.74
N SER A 42 10.28 7.39 -1.81
CA SER A 42 10.72 7.45 -0.41
C SER A 42 9.61 8.14 0.42
N PRO A 43 9.52 7.91 1.74
CA PRO A 43 8.47 8.50 2.58
C PRO A 43 8.53 10.03 2.65
N GLU A 44 9.70 10.63 2.42
CA GLU A 44 9.91 12.08 2.43
C GLU A 44 9.70 12.73 1.06
N LYS A 45 9.56 11.92 0.00
CA LYS A 45 9.43 12.40 -1.38
C LYS A 45 7.97 12.41 -1.84
N PRO A 46 7.60 13.34 -2.74
CA PRO A 46 6.27 13.37 -3.31
C PRO A 46 5.93 12.08 -4.05
N ALA A 47 4.63 11.82 -4.17
CA ALA A 47 4.13 10.71 -4.97
C ALA A 47 4.56 10.87 -6.44
N PHE A 48 4.69 9.74 -7.12
CA PHE A 48 5.00 9.71 -8.55
C PHE A 48 3.93 10.43 -9.38
N VAL A 49 2.65 10.21 -9.03
CA VAL A 49 1.50 10.77 -9.71
C VAL A 49 0.42 11.16 -8.71
N ASN A 50 -0.38 12.18 -9.06
CA ASN A 50 -1.53 12.63 -8.29
C ASN A 50 -2.80 12.51 -9.12
N VAL A 51 -3.96 12.52 -8.46
CA VAL A 51 -5.26 12.48 -9.17
C VAL A 51 -5.41 13.75 -10.01
N GLY A 52 -5.66 13.57 -11.31
CA GLY A 52 -5.77 14.66 -12.28
C GLY A 52 -4.47 14.95 -13.04
N ASP A 53 -3.36 14.32 -12.66
CA ASP A 53 -2.09 14.43 -13.40
C ASP A 53 -2.13 13.66 -14.73
N ASN A 54 -1.34 14.10 -15.70
CA ASN A 54 -1.32 13.50 -17.04
C ASN A 54 -0.12 12.56 -17.17
N VAL A 55 -0.38 11.26 -17.36
CA VAL A 55 0.64 10.22 -17.43
C VAL A 55 0.90 9.77 -18.88
N ASN A 56 2.16 9.61 -19.25
CA ASN A 56 2.57 9.16 -20.58
C ASN A 56 3.17 7.75 -20.54
N ALA A 57 3.32 7.14 -21.71
CA ALA A 57 3.99 5.85 -21.82
C ALA A 57 5.47 5.99 -21.42
N GLY A 58 5.88 5.26 -20.38
CA GLY A 58 7.23 5.31 -19.83
C GLY A 58 7.34 6.06 -18.50
N ASP A 59 6.30 6.78 -18.07
CA ASP A 59 6.27 7.37 -16.74
C ASP A 59 6.17 6.30 -15.65
N VAL A 60 6.89 6.53 -14.56
CA VAL A 60 6.82 5.70 -13.36
C VAL A 60 5.63 6.19 -12.53
N VAL A 61 4.62 5.33 -12.35
CA VAL A 61 3.39 5.67 -11.61
C VAL A 61 3.38 5.15 -10.18
N CYS A 62 4.10 4.06 -9.91
CA CYS A 62 4.26 3.46 -8.59
C CYS A 62 5.47 2.52 -8.58
N ILE A 63 5.90 2.11 -7.39
CA ILE A 63 6.87 1.04 -7.18
C ILE A 63 6.14 -0.15 -6.55
N ILE A 64 6.50 -1.35 -6.98
CA ILE A 64 6.09 -2.60 -6.37
C ILE A 64 7.36 -3.31 -5.88
N GLU A 65 7.40 -3.64 -4.59
CA GLU A 65 8.50 -4.39 -3.95
C GLU A 65 8.10 -5.83 -3.60
#